data_AF-A0ABC8J585-F1
#
_entry.id   AF-A0ABC8J585-F1
#
_cell.length_a   1.000
_cell.length_b   1.000
_cell.length_c   1.000
_cell.angle_alpha   90.00
_cell.angle_beta   90.00
_cell.angle_gamma   90.00
#
_symmetry.space_group_name_H-M   'P 1'
#
loop_
_entity.id
_entity.type
_entity.pdbx_description
1 polymer ?
#
loop_
_entity_poly.entity_id
_entity_poly.type
_entity_poly.pdbx_seq_one_letter_code
_entity_poly.pdbx_strand_id
1 'polypeptide(L)'
;MRLLNFGEAVSLGPRQPEKLLRILEMYELVYELLPEIDALFLDQLGSTVRTEYREVMRRLGDCARATFLEFKRHEHTHASKNIFHWSVVCFKKYSF
;
A
#
# COMPACT_ATOMS: atom_id res chain seq x y z
N MET A 1 -9.47 -2.55 -17.77
CA MET A 1 -8.60 -2.17 -16.63
C MET A 1 -8.94 -3.02 -15.41
N ARG A 2 -8.25 -4.15 -15.17
CA ARG A 2 -8.53 -5.01 -13.98
C ARG A 2 -7.65 -4.64 -12.77
N LEU A 3 -6.44 -4.14 -13.03
CA LEU A 3 -5.50 -3.73 -11.98
C LEU A 3 -5.97 -2.47 -11.24
N LEU A 4 -6.42 -1.44 -11.97
CA LEU A 4 -6.99 -0.25 -11.35
C LEU A 4 -8.21 -0.54 -10.49
N ASN A 5 -9.11 -1.41 -10.96
CA ASN A 5 -10.30 -1.83 -10.21
C ASN A 5 -9.92 -2.51 -8.89
N PHE A 6 -8.83 -3.26 -8.87
CA PHE A 6 -8.29 -3.85 -7.63
C PHE A 6 -7.76 -2.77 -6.69
N GLY A 7 -6.94 -1.84 -7.18
CA GLY A 7 -6.44 -0.72 -6.37
C GLY A 7 -7.57 0.14 -5.80
N GLU A 8 -8.64 0.35 -6.57
CA GLU A 8 -9.85 1.04 -6.13
C GLU A 8 -10.61 0.27 -5.06
N ALA A 9 -10.85 -1.03 -5.25
CA ALA A 9 -11.54 -1.88 -4.27
C ALA A 9 -10.81 -1.93 -2.92
N VAL A 10 -9.47 -1.99 -2.93
CA VAL A 10 -8.65 -1.94 -1.71
C VAL A 10 -8.82 -0.58 -1.00
N SER A 11 -8.91 0.52 -1.75
CA SER A 11 -9.05 1.86 -1.19
C SER A 11 -10.42 2.18 -0.58
N LEU A 12 -11.47 1.43 -0.95
CA LEU A 12 -12.86 1.64 -0.51
C LEU A 12 -13.23 0.93 0.80
N GLY A 13 -12.38 0.03 1.30
CA GLY A 13 -12.67 -0.73 2.52
C GLY A 13 -12.61 0.12 3.81
N PRO A 14 -13.36 -0.23 4.88
CA PRO A 14 -13.25 0.45 6.17
C PRO A 14 -11.83 0.32 6.73
N ARG A 15 -11.30 1.35 7.40
CA ARG A 15 -9.90 1.45 7.81
C ARG A 15 -9.72 0.86 9.21
N GLN A 16 -9.17 -0.37 9.26
CA GLN A 16 -8.95 -1.18 10.48
C GLN A 16 -7.44 -1.52 10.64
N PRO A 17 -6.90 -1.71 11.86
CA PRO A 17 -5.46 -1.95 12.06
C PRO A 17 -4.98 -3.20 11.32
N GLU A 18 -5.81 -4.24 11.30
CA GLU A 18 -5.56 -5.50 10.61
C GLU A 18 -5.49 -5.31 9.10
N LYS A 19 -6.18 -4.30 8.56
CA LYS A 19 -6.12 -3.96 7.14
C LYS A 19 -4.88 -3.18 6.77
N LEU A 20 -4.32 -2.38 7.67
CA LEU A 20 -3.03 -1.72 7.43
C LEU A 20 -1.95 -2.76 7.15
N LEU A 21 -1.88 -3.82 7.96
CA LEU A 21 -0.94 -4.93 7.75
C LEU A 21 -1.13 -5.57 6.38
N ARG A 22 -2.36 -5.89 6.00
CA ARG A 22 -2.66 -6.46 4.66
C ARG A 22 -2.25 -5.54 3.52
N ILE A 23 -2.52 -4.23 3.61
CA ILE A 23 -2.15 -3.25 2.57
C ILE A 23 -0.62 -3.17 2.44
N LEU A 24 0.11 -3.21 3.55
CA LEU A 24 1.57 -3.19 3.55
C LEU A 24 2.17 -4.49 2.98
N GLU A 25 1.63 -5.66 3.35
CA GLU A 25 2.00 -6.95 2.74
C GLU A 25 1.81 -6.91 1.21
N MET A 26 0.69 -6.34 0.75
CA MET A 26 0.41 -6.20 -0.69
C MET A 26 1.34 -5.18 -1.36
N TYR A 27 1.66 -4.08 -0.69
CA TYR A 27 2.60 -3.08 -1.20
C TYR A 27 4.00 -3.69 -1.37
N GLU A 28 4.49 -4.47 -0.41
CA GLU A 28 5.79 -5.17 -0.52
C GLU A 28 5.82 -6.11 -1.71
N LEU A 29 4.82 -6.98 -1.84
CA LEU A 29 4.75 -7.93 -2.96
C LEU A 29 4.72 -7.20 -4.31
N VAL A 30 3.96 -6.11 -4.42
CA VAL A 30 3.90 -5.30 -5.66
C VAL A 30 5.21 -4.55 -5.90
N TYR A 31 5.93 -4.15 -4.85
CA TYR A 31 7.24 -3.51 -4.99
C TYR A 31 8.32 -4.49 -5.44
N GLU A 32 8.35 -5.69 -4.86
CA GLU A 32 9.31 -6.75 -5.19
C GLU A 32 9.19 -7.21 -6.64
N LEU A 33 7.97 -7.28 -7.18
CA LEU A 33 7.68 -7.71 -8.55
C LEU A 33 7.87 -6.60 -9.60
N LEU A 34 8.09 -5.35 -9.19
CA LEU A 34 8.23 -4.21 -10.12
C LEU A 34 9.34 -4.39 -11.17
N PRO A 35 10.56 -4.87 -10.83
CA PRO A 35 11.63 -5.07 -11.80
C PRO A 35 11.26 -6.11 -12.87
N GLU A 36 10.53 -7.15 -12.50
CA GLU A 36 10.09 -8.21 -13.41
C GLU A 36 9.00 -7.69 -14.36
N ILE A 37 8.08 -6.87 -13.85
CA ILE A 37 7.09 -6.18 -14.69
C ILE A 37 7.78 -5.22 -15.67
N ASP A 38 8.78 -4.46 -15.21
CA ASP A 38 9.52 -3.55 -16.08
C ASP A 38 10.31 -4.30 -17.16
N ALA A 39 10.83 -5.48 -16.84
CA ALA A 39 11.55 -6.35 -17.78
C ALA A 39 10.61 -7.08 -18.78
N LEU A 40 9.42 -7.50 -18.34
CA LEU A 40 8.44 -8.18 -19.20
C LEU A 40 7.77 -7.23 -20.20
N PHE A 41 7.65 -5.95 -19.85
CA PHE A 41 6.89 -4.95 -20.62
C PHE A 41 7.76 -3.78 -21.09
N LEU A 42 8.95 -4.07 -21.62
CA LEU A 42 9.94 -3.06 -22.03
C LEU A 42 9.46 -2.15 -23.18
N ASP A 43 8.64 -2.68 -24.09
CA ASP A 43 8.23 -2.01 -25.31
C ASP A 43 7.16 -0.91 -25.07
N GLN A 44 6.85 -0.17 -26.15
CA GLN A 44 5.85 0.89 -26.12
C GLN A 44 4.44 0.36 -25.83
N LEU A 45 4.11 -0.86 -26.26
CA LEU A 45 2.82 -1.49 -26.01
C LEU A 45 2.64 -1.89 -24.53
N GLY A 46 3.74 -2.27 -23.87
CA GLY A 46 3.82 -2.56 -22.44
C GLY A 46 3.81 -1.34 -21.52
N SER A 47 3.95 -0.12 -22.06
CA SER A 47 3.95 1.13 -21.28
C SER A 47 2.67 1.32 -20.45
N THR A 48 1.51 0.94 -21.01
CA THR A 48 0.22 0.99 -20.30
C THR A 48 0.22 0.08 -19.09
N VAL A 49 0.73 -1.16 -19.23
CA VAL A 49 0.78 -2.12 -18.11
C VAL A 49 1.69 -1.62 -17.00
N ARG A 50 2.88 -1.11 -17.34
CA ARG A 50 3.81 -0.51 -16.36
C ARG A 50 3.18 0.68 -15.64
N THR A 51 2.42 1.51 -16.34
CA THR A 51 1.73 2.68 -15.76
C THR A 51 0.64 2.26 -14.80
N GLU A 52 -0.22 1.32 -15.19
CA GLU A 52 -1.28 0.76 -14.35
C GLU A 52 -0.71 0.09 -13.08
N TYR A 53 0.42 -0.60 -13.24
CA TYR A 53 1.11 -1.26 -12.14
C TYR A 53 1.65 -0.26 -11.11
N ARG A 54 2.31 0.80 -11.57
CA ARG A 54 2.77 1.89 -10.69
C ARG A 54 1.61 2.62 -10.03
N GLU A 55 0.48 2.77 -10.71
CA GLU A 55 -0.71 3.39 -10.13
C GLU A 55 -1.32 2.53 -9.01
N VAL A 56 -1.33 1.20 -9.16
CA VAL A 56 -1.73 0.29 -8.07
C VAL A 56 -0.80 0.42 -6.86
N MET A 57 0.51 0.44 -7.08
CA MET A 57 1.49 0.65 -6.01
C MET A 57 1.27 1.99 -5.30
N ARG A 58 1.03 3.07 -6.05
CA ARG A 58 0.74 4.41 -5.51
C ARG A 58 -0.50 4.39 -4.62
N ARG A 59 -1.58 3.76 -5.09
CA ARG A 59 -2.85 3.65 -4.34
C ARG A 59 -2.72 2.82 -3.07
N LEU A 60 -1.94 1.73 -3.09
CA LEU A 60 -1.63 0.95 -1.89
C LEU A 60 -0.88 1.80 -0.85
N GLY A 61 0.13 2.56 -1.29
CA GLY A 61 0.86 3.48 -0.41
C GLY A 61 -0.01 4.60 0.17
N ASP A 62 -0.88 5.20 -0.66
CA ASP A 62 -1.86 6.20 -0.22
C ASP A 62 -2.84 5.63 0.82
N CYS A 63 -3.35 4.42 0.56
CA CYS A 63 -4.27 3.73 1.46
C CYS A 63 -3.60 3.44 2.81
N ALA A 64 -2.38 2.90 2.80
CA ALA A 64 -1.60 2.65 4.02
C ALA A 64 -1.39 3.94 4.84
N ARG A 65 -1.01 5.04 4.18
CA ARG A 65 -0.84 6.35 4.84
C ARG A 65 -2.13 6.86 5.47
N ALA A 66 -3.24 6.82 4.72
CA ALA A 66 -4.53 7.28 5.20
C ALA A 66 -5.02 6.46 6.40
N THR A 67 -4.91 5.13 6.30
CA THR A 67 -5.24 4.19 7.37
C THR A 67 -4.40 4.44 8.62
N PHE A 68 -3.08 4.63 8.47
CA PHE A 68 -2.18 4.95 9.59
C PHE A 68 -2.53 6.28 10.26
N LEU A 69 -2.85 7.32 9.48
CA LEU A 69 -3.21 8.64 10.02
C LEU A 69 -4.54 8.60 10.79
N GLU A 70 -5.53 7.85 10.30
CA GLU A 70 -6.77 7.62 11.03
C GLU A 70 -6.54 6.86 12.33
N PHE A 71 -5.65 5.86 12.34
CA PHE A 71 -5.25 5.19 13.57
C PHE A 71 -4.65 6.13 14.59
N LYS A 72 -3.67 6.94 14.18
CA LYS A 72 -3.04 7.92 15.06
C LYS A 72 -4.06 8.87 15.68
N ARG A 73 -5.09 9.27 14.92
CA ARG A 73 -6.19 10.11 15.43
C ARG A 73 -7.06 9.40 16.47
N HIS A 74 -7.27 8.09 16.35
CA HIS A 74 -8.04 7.28 17.30
C HIS A 74 -7.25 6.86 18.56
N GLU A 75 -5.93 6.70 18.44
CA GLU A 75 -5.02 6.35 19.55
C GLU A 75 -4.90 7.45 20.62
N HIS A 76 -5.19 8.71 20.26
CA HIS A 76 -5.36 9.78 21.27
C HIS A 76 -6.55 9.53 22.22
N THR A 77 -7.40 8.55 21.92
CA THR A 77 -8.60 8.24 22.71
C THR A 77 -8.44 6.95 23.53
N HIS A 78 -7.73 5.90 23.05
CA HIS A 78 -7.42 4.68 23.83
C HIS A 78 -6.21 3.93 23.22
N ALA A 79 -5.03 3.94 23.86
CA ALA A 79 -3.79 3.37 23.29
C ALA A 79 -3.41 1.98 23.85
N SER A 80 -2.93 1.09 22.99
CA SER A 80 -2.35 -0.23 23.31
C SER A 80 -0.88 -0.31 22.88
N LYS A 81 -0.01 -0.80 23.78
CA LYS A 81 1.47 -0.78 23.64
C LYS A 81 2.03 -1.61 22.48
N ASN A 82 1.32 -2.64 22.01
CA ASN A 82 1.80 -3.49 20.92
C ASN A 82 1.79 -2.77 19.56
N ILE A 83 0.91 -1.79 19.37
CA ILE A 83 0.70 -1.09 18.08
C ILE A 83 1.82 -0.07 17.81
N PHE A 84 2.37 0.55 18.87
CA PHE A 84 3.51 1.47 18.76
C PHE A 84 4.77 0.79 18.21
N HIS A 85 5.01 -0.48 18.55
CA HIS A 85 6.16 -1.23 18.03
C HIS A 85 6.08 -1.41 16.50
N TRP A 86 4.90 -1.76 15.98
CA TRP A 86 4.66 -1.93 14.54
C TRP A 86 4.69 -0.62 13.76
N SER A 87 4.27 0.48 14.39
CA SER A 87 4.33 1.82 13.82
C SER A 87 5.77 2.21 13.48
N VAL A 88 6.72 1.93 14.38
CA VAL A 88 8.15 2.25 14.18
C VAL A 88 8.79 1.36 13.11
N VAL A 89 8.41 0.08 13.03
CA VAL A 89 8.91 -0.84 12.00
C VAL A 89 8.43 -0.45 10.61
N CYS A 90 7.13 -0.14 10.44
CA CYS A 90 6.59 0.31 9.15
C CYS A 90 7.15 1.69 8.76
N PHE A 91 7.25 2.63 9.71
CA PHE A 91 7.77 3.96 9.42
C PHE A 91 9.26 3.96 9.04
N LYS A 92 10.06 3.06 9.62
CA LYS A 92 11.48 2.87 9.22
C LYS A 92 11.62 2.16 7.87
N LYS A 93 10.71 1.25 7.51
CA LYS A 93 10.82 0.43 6.30
C LYS A 93 10.23 1.12 5.05
N TYR A 94 9.19 1.95 5.20
CA TYR A 94 8.51 2.65 4.10
C TYR A 94 8.62 4.17 4.17
N SER A 95 9.68 4.69 4.81
CA SER A 95 9.96 6.12 4.77
C SER A 95 10.21 6.52 3.32
N PHE A 96 9.23 7.23 2.74
CA PHE A 96 9.45 8.14 1.62
C PHE A 96 10.28 9.35 2.09
#